data_AF-A0A9D2NX85-F1
#
_entry.id   AF-A0A9D2NX85-F1
#
_cell.length_a   1.000
_cell.length_b   1.000
_cell.length_c   1.000
_cell.angle_alpha   90.00
_cell.angle_beta   90.00
_cell.angle_gamma   90.00
#
_symmetry.space_group_name_H-M   'P 1'
#
loop_
_entity.id
_entity.type
_entity.pdbx_description
1 polymer ?
#
loop_
_entity_poly.entity_id
_entity_poly.type
_entity_poly.pdbx_seq_one_letter_code
_entity_poly.pdbx_strand_id
1 'polypeptide(L)'
;PGAQALLRLRQHKERYLPEQYGSRMLRWRLTSPYLTPSVLRWMVRFDALVTSNQALYEALLDDRASLAERCLRFEVPVLLVAGEHDWTTPRSTALAYFEALSAPRKKFLTIAGAGHLPFADQPEAFSAALLSFLSRL
;
A
#
# COMPACT_ATOMS: atom_id res chain seq x y z
N PRO A 1 -1.68 9.89 17.93
CA PRO A 1 -2.99 9.19 17.84
C PRO A 1 -2.81 7.67 17.79
N GLY A 2 -3.59 6.90 18.54
CA GLY A 2 -3.48 5.43 18.55
C GLY A 2 -3.99 4.78 17.26
N ALA A 3 -3.59 3.52 17.05
CA ALA A 3 -3.93 2.69 15.88
C ALA A 3 -5.44 2.70 15.52
N GLN A 4 -6.30 2.57 16.53
CA GLN A 4 -7.75 2.58 16.36
C GLN A 4 -8.26 3.91 15.81
N ALA A 5 -7.71 5.05 16.25
CA ALA A 5 -8.14 6.36 15.77
C ALA A 5 -7.80 6.56 14.29
N LEU A 6 -6.60 6.14 13.86
CA LEU A 6 -6.18 6.19 12.46
C LEU A 6 -7.00 5.25 11.56
N LEU A 7 -7.36 4.07 12.06
CA LEU A 7 -8.19 3.14 11.30
C LEU A 7 -9.66 3.57 11.23
N ARG A 8 -10.19 4.24 12.25
CA ARG A 8 -11.49 4.92 12.17
C ARG A 8 -11.47 6.09 11.18
N LEU A 9 -10.40 6.89 11.20
CA LEU A 9 -10.21 7.94 10.19
C LEU A 9 -10.18 7.34 8.78
N ARG A 10 -9.49 6.20 8.61
CA ARG A 10 -9.47 5.46 7.34
C ARG A 10 -10.87 5.04 6.88
N GLN A 11 -11.73 4.54 7.77
CA GLN A 11 -13.11 4.21 7.41
C GLN A 11 -13.94 5.45 7.08
N HIS A 12 -13.73 6.56 7.79
CA HIS A 12 -14.45 7.82 7.51
C HIS A 12 -14.03 8.45 6.17
N LYS A 13 -12.77 8.31 5.75
CA LYS A 13 -12.29 8.87 4.47
C LYS A 13 -13.02 8.27 3.27
N GLU A 14 -13.44 7.00 3.35
CA GLU A 14 -14.14 6.30 2.26
C GLU A 14 -15.52 6.90 1.94
N ARG A 15 -16.08 7.73 2.83
CA ARG A 15 -17.33 8.48 2.55
C ARG A 15 -17.14 9.65 1.59
N TYR A 16 -15.91 10.16 1.50
CA TYR A 16 -15.59 11.40 0.78
C TYR A 16 -14.61 11.19 -0.38
N LEU A 17 -13.98 10.02 -0.45
CA LEU A 17 -12.99 9.66 -1.45
C LEU A 17 -13.43 8.43 -2.24
N PRO A 18 -13.02 8.29 -3.51
CA PRO A 18 -13.25 7.09 -4.29
C PRO A 18 -12.75 5.83 -3.58
N GLU A 19 -13.44 4.72 -3.84
CA GLU A 19 -13.09 3.41 -3.29
C GLU A 19 -11.62 3.08 -3.60
N GLN A 20 -10.84 2.78 -2.55
CA GLN A 20 -9.41 2.52 -2.67
C GLN A 20 -9.09 1.13 -3.21
N TYR A 21 -10.10 0.26 -3.18
CA TYR A 21 -10.03 -1.12 -3.60
C TYR A 21 -11.20 -1.36 -4.53
N GLY A 22 -10.96 -1.76 -5.77
CA GLY A 22 -12.07 -2.06 -6.67
C GLY A 22 -12.93 -3.22 -6.16
N SER A 23 -14.17 -3.30 -6.65
CA SER A 23 -15.13 -4.40 -6.40
C SER A 23 -14.56 -5.81 -6.70
N ARG A 24 -13.49 -5.88 -7.50
CA ARG A 24 -12.67 -7.08 -7.74
C ARG A 24 -12.05 -7.66 -6.46
N MET A 25 -11.69 -6.82 -5.48
CA MET A 25 -11.07 -7.28 -4.23
C MET A 25 -11.99 -8.23 -3.45
N LEU A 26 -13.30 -7.93 -3.39
CA LEU A 26 -14.27 -8.82 -2.76
C LEU A 26 -14.31 -10.18 -3.47
N ARG A 27 -14.34 -10.17 -4.81
CA ARG A 27 -14.31 -11.40 -5.60
C ARG A 27 -13.07 -12.23 -5.31
N TRP A 28 -11.88 -11.62 -5.31
CA TRP A 28 -10.64 -12.33 -5.00
C TRP A 28 -10.60 -12.93 -3.60
N ARG A 29 -11.16 -12.22 -2.60
CA ARG A 29 -11.28 -12.75 -1.24
C ARG A 29 -12.16 -13.99 -1.20
N LEU A 30 -13.31 -13.96 -1.88
CA LEU A 30 -14.27 -15.07 -1.91
C LEU A 30 -13.80 -16.26 -2.74
N THR A 31 -13.00 -16.03 -3.79
CA THR A 31 -12.46 -17.09 -4.65
C THR A 31 -11.06 -17.53 -4.24
N SER A 32 -10.54 -17.07 -3.09
CA SER A 32 -9.20 -17.41 -2.64
C SER A 32 -9.14 -18.89 -2.20
N PRO A 33 -8.16 -19.68 -2.68
CA PRO A 33 -7.96 -21.05 -2.19
C PRO A 33 -7.51 -21.09 -0.72
N TYR A 34 -7.11 -19.94 -0.16
CA TYR A 34 -6.73 -19.78 1.23
C TYR A 34 -7.88 -19.28 2.13
N LEU A 35 -9.08 -19.11 1.58
CA LEU A 35 -10.23 -18.71 2.38
C LEU A 35 -10.66 -19.87 3.28
N THR A 36 -10.53 -19.66 4.59
CA THR A 36 -11.03 -20.58 5.60
C THR A 36 -12.14 -19.93 6.44
N PRO A 37 -13.01 -20.71 7.10
CA PRO A 37 -14.02 -20.15 7.99
C PRO A 37 -13.44 -19.26 9.10
N SER A 38 -12.23 -19.57 9.59
CA SER A 38 -11.53 -18.76 10.59
C SER A 38 -11.08 -17.42 10.01
N VAL A 39 -10.53 -17.41 8.79
CA VAL A 39 -10.17 -16.17 8.08
C VAL A 39 -11.41 -15.32 7.81
N LEU A 40 -12.51 -15.92 7.34
CA LEU A 40 -13.76 -15.19 7.11
C LEU A 40 -14.31 -14.58 8.41
N ARG A 41 -14.33 -15.36 9.49
CA ARG A 41 -14.74 -14.89 10.83
C ARG A 41 -13.87 -13.74 11.32
N TRP A 42 -12.58 -13.77 11.03
CA TRP A 42 -11.65 -12.72 11.41
C TRP A 42 -11.85 -11.44 10.57
N MET A 43 -12.11 -11.57 9.26
CA MET A 43 -12.34 -10.45 8.35
C MET A 43 -13.57 -9.60 8.71
N VAL A 44 -14.64 -10.20 9.24
CA VAL A 44 -15.84 -9.48 9.67
C VAL A 44 -15.72 -8.87 11.07
N ARG A 45 -14.61 -9.11 11.79
CA ARG A 45 -14.34 -8.57 13.13
C ARG A 45 -13.21 -7.55 13.09
N PHE A 46 -13.39 -6.48 12.31
CA PHE A 46 -12.36 -5.47 12.07
C PHE A 46 -11.79 -4.86 13.37
N ASP A 47 -12.63 -4.49 14.34
CA ASP A 47 -12.14 -3.92 15.61
C ASP A 47 -11.28 -4.91 16.41
N ALA A 48 -11.61 -6.21 16.34
CA ALA A 48 -10.81 -7.26 16.99
C ALA A 48 -9.45 -7.44 16.27
N LEU A 49 -9.42 -7.31 14.94
CA LEU A 49 -8.20 -7.30 14.14
C LEU A 49 -7.30 -6.13 14.53
N VAL A 50 -7.86 -4.93 14.67
CA VAL A 50 -7.09 -3.75 15.07
C VAL A 50 -6.52 -3.94 16.47
N THR A 51 -7.37 -4.37 17.40
CA THR A 51 -7.01 -4.54 18.81
C THR A 51 -5.95 -5.64 18.99
N SER A 52 -6.08 -6.76 18.27
CA SER A 52 -5.08 -7.84 18.33
C SER A 52 -3.71 -7.43 17.79
N ASN A 53 -3.64 -6.39 16.96
CA ASN A 53 -2.41 -5.87 16.37
C ASN A 53 -2.00 -4.50 16.95
N GLN A 54 -2.57 -4.10 18.09
CA GLN A 54 -2.39 -2.75 18.63
C GLN A 54 -0.92 -2.40 18.86
N ALA A 55 -0.14 -3.28 19.49
CA ALA A 55 1.28 -3.06 19.75
C ALA A 55 2.10 -2.90 18.45
N LEU A 56 1.78 -3.67 17.41
CA LEU A 56 2.42 -3.53 16.11
C LEU A 56 2.11 -2.17 15.49
N TYR A 57 0.86 -1.75 15.51
CA TYR A 57 0.49 -0.44 14.98
C TYR A 57 1.10 0.70 15.78
N GLU A 58 1.14 0.62 17.11
CA GLU A 58 1.81 1.62 17.95
C GLU A 58 3.30 1.74 17.58
N ALA A 59 3.99 0.61 17.37
CA ALA A 59 5.38 0.60 16.93
C ALA A 59 5.56 1.19 15.51
N LEU A 60 4.66 0.90 14.57
CA LEU A 60 4.73 1.40 13.19
C LEU A 60 4.34 2.87 13.04
N LEU A 61 3.55 3.39 13.97
CA LEU A 61 3.08 4.78 13.99
C LEU A 61 3.94 5.70 14.86
N ASP A 62 4.94 5.15 15.56
CA ASP A 62 6.00 5.95 16.16
C ASP A 62 6.82 6.59 15.02
N ASP A 63 7.02 7.91 15.08
CA ASP A 63 7.79 8.64 14.06
C ASP A 63 9.20 8.05 13.88
N ARG A 64 9.77 7.46 14.94
CA ARG A 64 11.07 6.76 14.89
C ARG A 64 11.06 5.52 14.00
N ALA A 65 9.89 4.98 13.64
CA ALA A 65 9.79 3.88 12.68
C ALA A 65 9.84 4.35 11.22
N SER A 66 9.79 5.66 10.96
CA SER A 66 9.79 6.24 9.62
C SER A 66 10.99 5.78 8.79
N LEU A 67 10.70 5.19 7.63
CA LEU A 67 11.74 4.82 6.67
C LEU A 67 12.45 6.05 6.10
N ALA A 68 11.78 7.20 6.05
CA ALA A 68 12.37 8.44 5.58
C ALA A 68 13.55 8.90 6.45
N GLU A 69 13.59 8.49 7.72
CA GLU A 69 14.67 8.82 8.65
C GLU A 69 15.73 7.72 8.75
N ARG A 70 15.33 6.47 8.49
CA ARG A 70 16.15 5.29 8.78
C ARG A 70 16.78 4.63 7.56
N CYS A 71 16.13 4.69 6.41
CA CYS A 71 16.51 3.92 5.23
C CYS A 71 16.34 4.75 3.97
N LEU A 72 17.41 5.45 3.62
CA LEU A 72 17.53 6.25 2.39
C LEU A 72 18.64 5.72 1.46
N ARG A 73 19.32 4.63 1.80
CA ARG A 73 20.39 4.07 0.95
C ARG A 73 20.11 2.60 0.69
N PHE A 74 19.98 2.28 -0.59
CA PHE A 74 19.80 0.92 -1.08
C PHE A 74 21.01 0.55 -1.93
N GLU A 75 21.54 -0.65 -1.73
CA GLU A 75 22.65 -1.20 -2.55
C GLU A 75 22.14 -1.91 -3.81
N VAL A 76 20.81 -1.93 -4.00
CA VAL A 76 20.12 -2.60 -5.10
C VAL A 76 19.27 -1.61 -5.90
N PRO A 77 18.94 -1.90 -7.18
CA PRO A 77 18.02 -1.08 -7.95
C PRO A 77 16.64 -0.97 -7.30
N VAL A 78 16.05 0.24 -7.32
CA VAL A 78 14.74 0.52 -6.73
C VAL A 78 13.75 0.97 -7.79
N LEU A 79 12.61 0.28 -7.88
CA LEU A 79 11.44 0.72 -8.61
C LEU A 79 10.31 1.02 -7.61
N LEU A 80 9.86 2.27 -7.56
CA LEU A 80 8.68 2.66 -6.79
C LEU A 80 7.52 2.92 -7.76
N VAL A 81 6.43 2.16 -7.59
CA VAL A 81 5.21 2.29 -8.40
C VAL A 81 4.07 2.80 -7.52
N ALA A 82 3.45 3.90 -7.93
CA ALA A 82 2.30 4.50 -7.25
C ALA A 82 1.07 4.54 -8.18
N GLY A 83 -0.13 4.48 -7.61
CA GLY A 83 -1.36 4.78 -8.32
C GLY A 83 -1.60 6.29 -8.39
N GLU A 84 -2.17 6.77 -9.49
CA GLU A 84 -2.57 8.17 -9.65
C GLU A 84 -3.57 8.62 -8.59
N HIS A 85 -4.49 7.73 -8.19
CA HIS A 85 -5.58 8.00 -7.27
C HIS A 85 -5.39 7.30 -5.90
N ASP A 86 -4.15 7.02 -5.51
CA ASP A 86 -3.86 6.45 -4.18
C ASP A 86 -4.05 7.51 -3.09
N TRP A 87 -5.08 7.36 -2.26
CA TRP A 87 -5.36 8.22 -1.11
C TRP A 87 -5.03 7.54 0.23
N THR A 88 -4.35 6.41 0.19
CA THR A 88 -3.89 5.67 1.36
C THR A 88 -2.40 5.90 1.56
N THR A 89 -1.64 5.85 0.47
CA THR A 89 -0.24 6.27 0.37
C THR A 89 -0.10 7.28 -0.78
N PRO A 90 -0.42 8.56 -0.54
CA PRO A 90 -0.44 9.58 -1.59
C PRO A 90 0.84 9.63 -2.41
N ARG A 91 0.69 9.78 -3.73
CA ARG A 91 1.79 9.87 -4.68
C ARG A 91 2.84 10.91 -4.26
N SER A 92 2.41 12.06 -3.73
CA SER A 92 3.30 13.13 -3.27
C SER A 92 4.23 12.66 -2.15
N THR A 93 3.71 11.95 -1.16
CA THR A 93 4.51 11.37 -0.06
C THR A 93 5.48 10.31 -0.58
N ALA A 94 5.02 9.44 -1.48
CA ALA A 94 5.87 8.41 -2.09
C ALA A 94 6.99 9.02 -2.95
N LEU A 95 6.69 10.09 -3.69
CA LEU A 95 7.67 10.82 -4.51
C LEU A 95 8.70 11.51 -3.63
N ALA A 96 8.30 12.17 -2.55
CA ALA A 96 9.23 12.79 -1.61
C ALA A 96 10.21 11.77 -1.02
N TYR A 97 9.74 10.58 -0.64
CA TYR A 97 10.61 9.49 -0.19
C TYR A 97 11.54 9.00 -1.31
N PHE A 98 11.03 8.84 -2.53
CA PHE A 98 11.83 8.46 -3.70
C PHE A 98 12.93 9.47 -4.03
N GLU A 99 12.66 10.77 -3.91
CA GLU A 99 13.64 11.82 -4.15
C GLU A 99 14.76 11.77 -3.11
N ALA A 100 14.42 11.54 -1.84
CA ALA A 100 15.37 11.45 -0.73
C ALA A 100 16.25 10.19 -0.75
N LEU A 101 15.75 9.05 -1.25
CA LEU A 101 16.52 7.81 -1.26
C LEU A 101 17.60 7.78 -2.36
N SER A 102 18.64 6.98 -2.16
CA SER A 102 19.74 6.71 -3.09
C SER A 102 19.81 5.22 -3.39
N ALA A 103 20.07 4.89 -4.64
CA ALA A 103 20.27 3.52 -5.14
C ALA A 103 21.14 3.55 -6.40
N PRO A 104 21.84 2.45 -6.76
CA PRO A 104 22.61 2.36 -8.02
C PRO A 104 21.78 2.71 -9.25
N ARG A 105 20.48 2.39 -9.19
CA ARG A 105 19.47 2.80 -10.15
C ARG A 105 18.14 2.98 -9.44
N LYS A 106 17.44 4.09 -9.67
CA LYS A 106 16.09 4.28 -9.13
C LYS A 106 15.13 4.80 -10.19
N LYS A 107 13.88 4.35 -10.15
CA LYS A 107 12.80 4.84 -11.00
C LYS A 107 11.50 4.99 -10.22
N PHE A 108 10.80 6.11 -10.41
CA PHE A 108 9.45 6.32 -9.92
C PHE A 108 8.48 6.23 -11.10
N LEU A 109 7.40 5.48 -10.94
CA LEU A 109 6.35 5.34 -11.95
C LEU A 109 4.98 5.57 -11.32
N THR A 110 4.13 6.28 -12.04
CA THR A 110 2.72 6.44 -11.68
C THR A 110 1.87 5.73 -12.72
N ILE A 111 0.96 4.88 -12.28
CA ILE A 111 0.02 4.18 -13.14
C ILE A 111 -1.29 4.98 -13.19
N ALA A 112 -1.63 5.49 -14.37
CA ALA A 112 -2.83 6.29 -14.59
C ALA A 112 -4.10 5.47 -14.33
N GLY A 113 -5.09 6.11 -13.69
CA GLY A 113 -6.35 5.46 -13.32
C GLY A 113 -6.26 4.41 -12.21
N ALA A 114 -5.07 4.09 -11.69
CA ALA A 114 -4.90 3.15 -10.58
C ALA A 114 -5.03 3.83 -9.21
N GLY A 115 -5.56 3.11 -8.23
CA GLY A 115 -5.64 3.50 -6.82
C GLY A 115 -4.51 2.89 -5.99
N HIS A 116 -4.86 2.41 -4.80
CA HIS A 116 -3.86 1.93 -3.82
C HIS A 116 -3.17 0.63 -4.22
N LEU A 117 -3.77 -0.17 -5.11
CA LEU A 117 -3.19 -1.43 -5.58
C LEU A 117 -2.97 -1.39 -7.10
N PRO A 118 -1.92 -0.72 -7.61
CA PRO A 118 -1.73 -0.55 -9.06
C PRO A 118 -1.64 -1.85 -9.85
N PHE A 119 -1.06 -2.90 -9.26
CA PHE A 119 -0.98 -4.23 -9.86
C PHE A 119 -2.34 -4.94 -9.98
N ALA A 120 -3.32 -4.53 -9.18
CA ALA A 120 -4.67 -5.06 -9.18
C ALA A 120 -5.61 -4.27 -10.10
N ASP A 121 -5.47 -2.95 -10.04
CA ASP A 121 -6.32 -2.02 -10.78
C ASP A 121 -5.96 -2.01 -12.27
N GLN A 122 -4.67 -2.02 -12.59
CA GLN A 122 -4.12 -1.93 -13.96
C GLN A 122 -3.00 -2.96 -14.19
N PRO A 123 -3.32 -4.28 -14.18
CA PRO A 123 -2.32 -5.35 -14.16
C PRO A 123 -1.40 -5.35 -15.39
N GLU A 124 -1.91 -5.03 -16.57
CA GLU A 124 -1.13 -4.99 -17.81
C GLU A 124 -0.12 -3.82 -17.77
N ALA A 125 -0.57 -2.63 -17.37
CA ALA A 125 0.29 -1.45 -17.26
C ALA A 125 1.36 -1.63 -16.18
N PHE A 126 0.99 -2.21 -15.03
CA PHE A 126 1.92 -2.54 -13.96
C PHE A 126 2.97 -3.56 -14.42
N SER A 127 2.53 -4.66 -15.04
CA SER A 127 3.42 -5.71 -15.53
C SER A 127 4.39 -5.18 -16.59
N ALA A 128 3.91 -4.38 -17.53
CA ALA A 128 4.75 -3.76 -18.55
C ALA A 128 5.79 -2.80 -17.93
N ALA A 129 5.39 -2.00 -16.95
CA ALA A 129 6.28 -1.12 -16.21
C ALA A 129 7.39 -1.88 -15.46
N LEU A 130 7.01 -2.97 -14.78
CA LEU A 130 7.93 -3.84 -14.05
C LEU A 130 8.91 -4.53 -15.00
N LEU A 131 8.41 -5.20 -16.04
CA LEU A 131 9.25 -5.90 -17.02
C LEU A 131 10.20 -4.94 -17.74
N SER A 132 9.75 -3.73 -18.09
CA SER A 132 10.61 -2.71 -18.70
C SER A 132 11.71 -2.20 -17.75
N PHE A 133 11.50 -2.24 -16.44
CA PHE A 133 12.54 -1.88 -15.48
C PHE A 133 13.55 -3.01 -15.34
N LEU A 134 13.06 -4.25 -15.18
CA LEU A 134 13.87 -5.46 -15.05
C LEU A 134 14.74 -5.73 -16.28
N SER A 135 14.23 -5.51 -17.50
CA SER A 135 15.00 -5.72 -18.74
C SER A 135 16.18 -4.77 -18.93
N ARG A 136 16.29 -3.76 -18.07
CA ARG A 136 17.37 -2.77 -18.11
C ARG A 136 18.31 -2.88 -16.91
N LEU A 137 18.08 -3.83 -16.01
CA LEU A 137 19.01 -4.15 -14.92
C LEU A 137 20.24 -4.87 -15.49
#